data_AF-A0A968JL49-F1
#
_entry.id   AF-A0A968JL49-F1
#
_cell.length_a   1.000
_cell.length_b   1.000
_cell.length_c   1.000
_cell.angle_alpha   90.00
_cell.angle_beta   90.00
_cell.angle_gamma   90.00
#
_symmetry.space_group_name_H-M   'P 1'
#
loop_
_entity.id
_entity.type
_entity.pdbx_description
1 polymer ?
#
loop_
_entity_poly.entity_id
_entity_poly.type
_entity_poly.pdbx_seq_one_letter_code
_entity_poly.pdbx_strand_id
1 'polypeptide(L)' 'MLIIGFVIIVVGFLLMMGGKSTDPNVFNEKEIFSFRRITLAPLVVLFGFVFEIYAIMKKPKEENA' A
#
# COMPACT_ATOMS: atom_id res chain seq x y z
N MET A 1 -10.17 -13.44 -2.85
CA MET A 1 -8.70 -13.22 -2.72
C MET A 1 -8.29 -11.90 -3.37
N LEU A 2 -8.67 -11.62 -4.62
CA LEU A 2 -8.34 -10.35 -5.29
C LEU A 2 -8.80 -9.09 -4.53
N ILE A 3 -10.05 -9.04 -4.04
CA ILE A 3 -10.57 -7.91 -3.26
C ILE A 3 -9.70 -7.62 -2.01
N ILE A 4 -9.18 -8.68 -1.37
CA ILE A 4 -8.32 -8.54 -0.19
C ILE A 4 -6.97 -7.93 -0.60
N GLY A 5 -6.39 -8.37 -1.71
CA GLY A 5 -5.16 -7.80 -2.27
C GLY A 5 -5.33 -6.33 -2.65
N PHE A 6 -6.44 -5.99 -3.31
CA PHE A 6 -6.78 -4.62 -3.67
C PHE A 6 -6.89 -3.71 -2.45
N VAL A 7 -7.56 -4.15 -1.38
CA VAL A 7 -7.66 -3.38 -0.13
C VAL A 7 -6.29 -3.15 0.50
N ILE A 8 -5.38 -4.14 0.47
CA ILE A 8 -4.01 -4.00 0.98
C ILE A 8 -3.24 -2.92 0.20
N ILE A 9 -3.36 -2.91 -1.12
CA ILE A 9 -2.73 -1.90 -1.99
C ILE A 9 -3.28 -0.50 -1.66
N VAL A 10 -4.61 -0.36 -1.55
CA VAL A 10 -5.26 0.91 -1.18
C VAL A 10 -4.78 1.40 0.18
N VAL A 11 -4.70 0.53 1.19
CA VAL A 11 -4.16 0.88 2.52
C VAL A 11 -2.70 1.33 2.42
N GLY A 12 -1.88 0.66 1.62
CA GLY A 12 -0.50 1.07 1.36
C GLY A 12 -0.39 2.50 0.80
N PHE A 13 -1.24 2.86 -0.16
CA PHE A 13 -1.31 4.23 -0.67
C PHE A 13 -1.86 5.23 0.36
N LEU A 14 -2.87 4.85 1.16
CA LEU A 14 -3.39 5.70 2.22
C LEU A 14 -2.33 6.02 3.28
N LEU A 15 -1.43 5.07 3.58
CA LEU A 15 -0.31 5.28 4.51
C LEU A 15 0.70 6.32 4.01
N MET A 16 0.80 6.53 2.69
CA MET A 16 1.65 7.56 2.08
C MET A 16 1.05 8.97 2.23
N MET A 17 -0.25 9.10 2.52
CA MET A 17 -0.90 10.41 2.60
C MET A 17 -0.38 11.27 3.77
N GLY A 18 -0.32 12.58 3.51
CA GLY A 18 0.05 13.65 4.45
C GLY A 18 1.50 14.15 4.28
N GLY A 19 2.00 14.92 5.24
CA GLY A 19 3.28 15.64 5.09
C GLY A 19 3.10 16.98 4.36
N LYS A 20 1.83 17.34 4.15
CA LYS A 20 1.42 18.64 3.63
C LYS A 20 1.71 19.67 4.72
N SER A 21 2.64 20.57 4.45
CA SER A 21 2.88 21.71 5.34
C SER A 21 1.72 22.70 5.23
N THR A 22 1.30 23.28 6.35
CA THR A 22 0.33 24.39 6.40
C THR A 22 0.93 25.71 5.93
N ASP A 23 2.27 25.81 5.92
CA ASP A 23 3.00 26.96 5.38
C ASP A 23 4.02 26.47 4.33
N PRO A 24 3.88 26.86 3.05
CA PRO A 24 4.78 26.41 1.98
C PRO A 24 6.25 26.82 2.20
N ASN A 25 6.53 27.77 3.10
CA ASN A 25 7.89 28.20 3.45
C ASN A 25 8.53 27.36 4.56
N VAL A 26 7.77 26.48 5.23
CA VAL A 26 8.25 25.64 6.33
C VAL A 26 8.31 24.19 5.85
N PHE A 27 9.53 23.66 5.75
CA PHE A 27 9.77 22.28 5.36
C PHE A 27 9.68 21.35 6.59
N ASN A 28 8.57 20.62 6.70
CA ASN A 28 8.35 19.64 7.77
C ASN A 28 9.06 18.32 7.47
N GLU A 29 10.39 18.31 7.60
CA GLU A 29 11.27 17.15 7.35
C GLU A 29 10.81 15.87 8.05
N LYS A 30 10.41 15.95 9.32
CA LYS A 30 10.00 14.78 10.12
C LYS A 30 8.74 14.11 9.59
N GLU A 31 7.81 14.88 9.03
CA GLU A 31 6.59 14.33 8.47
C GLU A 31 6.81 13.78 7.07
N ILE A 32 7.56 14.51 6.24
CA ILE A 32 7.83 14.12 4.86
C ILE A 32 8.74 12.88 4.84
N PHE A 33 9.83 12.90 5.60
CA PHE A 33 10.78 11.80 5.74
C PHE A 33 10.45 10.86 6.91
N SER A 34 9.16 10.58 7.11
CA SER A 34 8.75 9.57 8.07
C SER A 34 9.08 8.16 7.55
N PHE A 35 9.70 7.33 8.39
CA PHE A 35 9.91 5.90 8.12
C PHE A 35 8.61 5.20 7.69
N ARG A 36 7.46 5.65 8.22
CA ARG A 36 6.15 5.14 7.82
C ARG A 36 5.85 5.34 6.35
N ARG A 37 6.18 6.52 5.79
CA ARG A 37 5.84 6.89 4.41
C ARG A 37 6.88 6.42 3.40
N ILE A 38 8.16 6.42 3.77
CA ILE A 38 9.25 6.07 2.85
C ILE A 38 9.53 4.57 2.83
N THR A 39 9.36 3.87 3.95
CA THR A 39 9.75 2.47 4.06
C THR A 39 8.53 1.56 4.22
N LEU A 40 7.71 1.78 5.25
CA LEU A 40 6.56 0.92 5.51
C LEU A 40 5.51 0.98 4.40
N ALA A 41 5.10 2.18 3.98
CA ALA A 41 4.02 2.32 3.00
C ALA A 41 4.38 1.68 1.64
N PRO A 42 5.58 1.90 1.05
CA PRO A 42 5.96 1.25 -0.20
C PRO A 42 6.11 -0.27 -0.04
N LEU A 43 6.59 -0.75 1.11
CA LEU A 43 6.68 -2.18 1.41
C LEU A 43 5.29 -2.84 1.43
N VAL A 44 4.30 -2.18 2.05
CA VAL A 44 2.91 -2.66 2.10
C VAL A 44 2.30 -2.73 0.70
N VAL A 45 2.52 -1.71 -0.15
CA VAL A 45 2.07 -1.72 -1.55
C VAL A 45 2.73 -2.86 -2.33
N LEU A 46 4.05 -3.05 -2.19
CA LEU A 46 4.79 -4.13 -2.85
C LEU A 46 4.24 -5.51 -2.44
N PHE A 47 3.99 -5.70 -1.15
CA PHE A 47 3.39 -6.92 -0.62
C PHE A 47 1.99 -7.16 -1.20
N GLY A 48 1.17 -6.10 -1.30
CA GLY A 48 -0.15 -6.14 -1.93
C GLY A 48 -0.09 -6.63 -3.38
N PHE A 49 0.86 -6.13 -4.17
CA PHE A 49 1.06 -6.58 -5.55
C PHE A 49 1.52 -8.04 -5.64
N VAL A 50 2.47 -8.46 -4.81
CA VAL A 50 2.92 -9.87 -4.75
C VAL A 50 1.75 -10.79 -4.37
N PHE A 51 0.92 -10.35 -3.43
CA PHE A 51 -0.27 -11.09 -3.03
C PHE A 51 -1.31 -11.17 -4.16
N GLU A 52 -1.52 -10.09 -4.92
CA GLU A 52 -2.40 -10.11 -6.10
C GLU A 52 -1.88 -11.05 -7.18
N ILE A 53 -0.59 -11.01 -7.49
CA ILE A 53 0.05 -11.94 -8.44
C ILE A 53 -0.18 -13.38 -7.99
N TYR A 54 0.04 -13.69 -6.72
CA TYR A 54 -0.24 -15.02 -6.18
C TYR A 54 -1.73 -15.38 -6.26
N ALA A 55 -2.63 -14.44 -5.98
CA ALA A 55 -4.07 -14.65 -6.03
C ALA A 55 -4.57 -14.92 -7.46
N ILE A 56 -3.97 -14.29 -8.48
CA ILE A 56 -4.26 -14.52 -9.90
C ILE A 56 -3.66 -15.86 -10.36
N MET A 57 -2.40 -16.13 -10.01
CA MET A 57 -1.71 -17.37 -10.38
C MET A 57 -2.31 -18.61 -9.71
N LYS A 58 -2.92 -18.44 -8.53
CA LYS A 58 -3.64 -19.51 -7.85
C LYS A 58 -4.85 -19.87 -8.71
N LYS A 59 -4.74 -20.98 -9.44
CA LYS A 59 -5.84 -21.57 -10.21
C LYS A 59 -7.13 -21.52 -9.38
N PRO A 60 -8.27 -21.10 -9.96
CA PRO A 60 -9.54 -21.26 -9.28
C PRO A 60 -9.66 -22.73 -8.89
N LYS A 61 -9.86 -23.00 -7.60
CA LYS A 61 -10.28 -24.33 -7.18
C LYS A 61 -11.64 -24.49 -7.84
N GLU A 62 -11.77 -25.46 -8.74
CA GLU A 62 -13.07 -25.90 -9.21
C GLU A 62 -13.90 -26.22 -7.97
N GLU A 63 -14.86 -25.34 -7.69
CA GLU A 63 -15.99 -25.64 -6.84
C GLU A 63 -16.85 -26.57 -7.71
N ASN A 64 -16.54 -27.86 -7.62
CA ASN A 64 -17.43 -28.91 -8.10
C ASN A 64 -18.77 -28.69 -7.39
N ALA A 65 -19.75 -28.18 -8.14
CA ALA A 65 -21.15 -28.18 -7.80
C ALA A 65 -21.87 -29.15 -8.74
#